data_AF-K0VY70-F1
#
_entry.id   AF-K0VY70-F1
#
_cell.length_a   1.000
_cell.length_b   1.000
_cell.length_c   1.000
_cell.angle_alpha   90.00
_cell.angle_beta   90.00
_cell.angle_gamma   90.00
#
_symmetry.space_group_name_H-M   'P 1'
#
loop_
_entity.id
_entity.type
_entity.pdbx_description
1 polymer ?
#
loop_
_entity_poly.entity_id
_entity_poly.type
_entity_poly.pdbx_seq_one_letter_code
_entity_poly.pdbx_strand_id
1 'polypeptide(L)'
;SSPPAAFLIYVGNALEAIVGAWLVNRVLKRPVRLESLQEVLAFVALGAGIAPIVSATVGSATLAWFGILSQSFVTAWPLWWIGDATGVLIVAPLALVVLHSWRGKPKLSPTQWMEAFVLGLIFLAVAALSLSGYLPFAYIIMPPLLWAA
;
A
#
# COMPACT_ATOMS: atom_id res chain seq x y z
N SER A 1 4.66 20.84 11.41
CA SER A 1 3.58 19.85 11.63
C SER A 1 3.11 19.97 13.07
N SER A 2 1.81 20.11 13.33
CA SER A 2 1.29 20.10 14.70
C SER A 2 1.39 18.65 15.25
N PRO A 3 1.96 18.42 16.44
CA PRO A 3 2.11 17.07 17.01
C PRO A 3 0.80 16.25 17.03
N PRO A 4 -0.38 16.84 17.30
CA PRO A 4 -1.66 16.12 17.24
C PRO A 4 -2.03 15.60 15.85
N ALA A 5 -1.72 16.35 14.78
CA ALA A 5 -2.02 15.91 13.43
C ALA A 5 -1.19 14.70 13.02
N ALA A 6 0.10 14.70 13.35
CA ALA A 6 0.97 13.55 13.12
C ALA A 6 0.47 12.31 13.85
N PHE A 7 0.06 12.45 15.12
CA PHE A 7 -0.50 11.35 15.90
C PHE A 7 -1.74 10.74 15.25
N LEU A 8 -2.69 11.57 14.80
CA LEU A 8 -3.92 11.09 14.13
C LEU A 8 -3.61 10.33 12.84
N ILE A 9 -2.68 10.84 12.03
CA ILE A 9 -2.23 10.17 10.80
C ILE A 9 -1.64 8.80 11.13
N TYR A 10 -0.70 8.71 12.08
CA TYR A 10 -0.11 7.42 12.46
C TYR A 10 -1.13 6.42 12.99
N VAL A 11 -2.13 6.88 13.76
CA VAL A 11 -3.24 6.04 14.21
C VAL A 11 -4.08 5.56 13.02
N GLY A 12 -4.37 6.42 12.05
CA GLY A 12 -5.06 6.05 10.81
C GLY A 12 -4.34 4.95 10.04
N ASN A 13 -3.03 5.11 9.82
CA ASN A 13 -2.22 4.13 9.12
C ASN A 13 -2.11 2.79 9.89
N ALA A 14 -2.01 2.85 11.22
CA ALA A 14 -2.01 1.64 12.04
C ALA A 14 -3.35 0.90 11.96
N LEU A 15 -4.47 1.63 11.98
CA LEU A 15 -5.80 1.07 11.81
C LEU A 15 -5.98 0.45 10.43
N GLU A 16 -5.51 1.09 9.36
CA GLU A 16 -5.45 0.50 8.02
C GLU A 16 -4.74 -0.85 8.05
N ALA A 17 -3.52 -0.91 8.59
CA ALA A 17 -2.75 -2.15 8.63
C ALA A 17 -3.48 -3.27 9.39
N ILE A 18 -4.11 -2.94 10.52
CA ILE A 18 -4.91 -3.88 11.32
C ILE A 18 -6.13 -4.36 10.54
N VAL A 19 -6.88 -3.45 9.91
CA VAL A 19 -8.09 -3.76 9.14
C VAL A 19 -7.73 -4.61 7.92
N GLY A 20 -6.68 -4.25 7.19
CA GLY A 20 -6.20 -5.03 6.05
C GLY A 20 -5.79 -6.44 6.44
N ALA A 21 -4.95 -6.57 7.48
CA ALA A 21 -4.56 -7.88 8.00
C ALA A 21 -5.77 -8.69 8.49
N TRP A 22 -6.71 -8.06 9.19
CA TRP A 22 -7.91 -8.73 9.70
C TRP A 22 -8.83 -9.20 8.57
N LEU A 23 -9.13 -8.35 7.59
CA LEU A 23 -10.00 -8.68 6.45
C LEU A 23 -9.42 -9.83 5.63
N VAL A 24 -8.13 -9.73 5.28
CA VAL A 24 -7.48 -10.73 4.43
C VAL A 24 -7.37 -12.07 5.17
N ASN A 25 -6.97 -12.07 6.44
CA ASN A 25 -6.90 -13.31 7.24
C ASN A 25 -8.29 -13.91 7.48
N ARG A 26 -9.34 -13.08 7.62
CA ARG A 26 -10.72 -13.56 7.80
C ARG A 26 -11.24 -14.29 6.56
N VAL A 27 -10.93 -13.78 5.37
CA VAL A 27 -11.36 -14.38 4.10
C VAL A 27 -10.55 -15.65 3.78
N LEU A 28 -9.24 -15.61 3.97
CA LEU A 28 -8.36 -16.74 3.65
C LEU A 28 -8.32 -17.81 4.74
N LYS A 29 -8.77 -17.50 5.96
CA LYS A 29 -8.75 -18.36 7.16
C LYS A 29 -7.37 -18.91 7.53
N ARG A 30 -6.31 -18.36 6.93
CA ARG A 30 -4.90 -18.74 7.12
C ARG A 30 -3.99 -17.54 6.86
N PRO A 31 -2.75 -17.53 7.38
CA PRO A 31 -1.78 -16.49 7.09
C PRO A 31 -1.50 -16.38 5.59
N VAL A 32 -1.47 -15.15 5.07
CA VAL A 32 -1.22 -14.84 3.65
C VAL A 32 0.17 -15.28 3.23
N ARG A 33 0.27 -16.02 2.12
CA ARG A 33 1.55 -16.39 1.51
C ARG A 33 1.71 -15.88 0.09
N LEU A 34 0.63 -15.40 -0.53
CA LEU A 34 0.58 -14.97 -1.93
C LEU A 34 0.98 -16.10 -2.90
N GLU A 35 0.71 -17.35 -2.52
CA GLU A 35 1.07 -18.55 -3.31
C GLU A 35 -0.04 -18.95 -4.31
N SER A 36 -1.23 -18.37 -4.20
CA SER A 36 -2.35 -18.65 -5.08
C SER A 36 -3.05 -17.38 -5.55
N LEU A 37 -3.67 -17.44 -6.73
CA LEU A 37 -4.42 -16.31 -7.29
C LEU A 37 -5.52 -15.82 -6.32
N GLN A 38 -6.17 -16.72 -5.60
CA GLN A 38 -7.19 -16.34 -4.60
C GLN A 38 -6.59 -15.51 -3.46
N GLU A 39 -5.39 -15.84 -2.99
CA GLU A 39 -4.69 -15.07 -1.95
C GLU A 39 -4.29 -13.70 -2.46
N VAL A 40 -3.77 -13.63 -3.69
CA VAL A 40 -3.41 -12.36 -4.34
C VAL A 40 -4.64 -11.48 -4.52
N LEU A 41 -5.75 -12.03 -5.04
CA LEU A 41 -6.99 -11.27 -5.24
C LEU A 41 -7.60 -10.78 -3.92
N ALA A 42 -7.63 -11.62 -2.89
CA ALA A 42 -8.10 -11.21 -1.57
C ALA A 42 -7.21 -10.12 -0.97
N PHE A 43 -5.89 -10.25 -1.12
CA PHE A 43 -4.93 -9.26 -0.67
C PHE A 43 -5.09 -7.91 -1.40
N VAL A 44 -5.20 -7.93 -2.73
CA VAL A 44 -5.39 -6.71 -3.54
C VAL A 44 -6.72 -6.04 -3.20
N ALA A 45 -7.83 -6.78 -3.20
CA ALA A 45 -9.15 -6.20 -2.98
C ALA A 45 -9.32 -5.67 -1.55
N LEU A 46 -8.92 -6.45 -0.54
CA LEU A 46 -9.20 -6.11 0.86
C LEU A 46 -8.07 -5.30 1.49
N GLY A 47 -6.82 -5.68 1.22
CA GLY A 47 -5.63 -5.05 1.79
C GLY A 47 -5.26 -3.75 1.09
N ALA A 48 -5.27 -3.70 -0.24
CA ALA A 48 -4.95 -2.49 -1.00
C ALA A 48 -6.17 -1.70 -1.48
N GLY A 49 -7.35 -2.32 -1.57
CA GLY A 49 -8.57 -1.62 -1.99
C GLY A 49 -9.34 -1.03 -0.81
N ILE A 50 -9.70 -1.87 0.16
CA ILE A 50 -10.62 -1.50 1.25
C ILE A 50 -9.89 -0.89 2.44
N ALA A 51 -8.79 -1.48 2.90
CA ALA A 51 -8.12 -1.00 4.11
C ALA A 51 -7.63 0.46 4.04
N PRO A 52 -7.06 0.94 2.91
CA PRO A 52 -6.59 2.32 2.78
C PRO A 52 -7.68 3.38 2.89
N ILE A 53 -8.96 3.00 2.76
CA ILE A 53 -10.09 3.92 2.98
C ILE A 53 -10.05 4.50 4.40
N VAL A 54 -9.62 3.70 5.38
CA VAL A 54 -9.53 4.11 6.78
C VAL A 54 -8.47 5.21 6.93
N SER A 55 -7.24 4.93 6.47
CA SER A 55 -6.14 5.90 6.52
C SER A 55 -6.45 7.14 5.69
N ALA A 56 -6.90 6.99 4.44
CA ALA A 56 -7.23 8.12 3.57
C ALA A 56 -8.28 9.05 4.18
N THR A 57 -9.28 8.49 4.86
CA THR A 57 -10.31 9.27 5.57
C THR A 57 -9.71 10.02 6.76
N VAL A 58 -8.93 9.33 7.61
CA VAL A 58 -8.31 9.95 8.80
C VAL A 58 -7.27 10.99 8.41
N GLY A 59 -6.38 10.68 7.47
CA GLY A 59 -5.33 11.56 6.97
C GLY A 59 -5.91 12.80 6.30
N SER A 60 -6.88 12.64 5.39
CA SER A 60 -7.49 13.78 4.71
C SER A 60 -8.34 14.65 5.63
N ALA A 61 -9.06 14.04 6.58
CA ALA A 61 -9.81 14.78 7.60
C ALA A 61 -8.86 15.56 8.51
N THR A 62 -7.75 14.94 8.91
CA THR A 62 -6.72 15.60 9.73
C THR A 62 -6.10 16.78 8.99
N LEU A 63 -5.73 16.61 7.72
CA LEU A 63 -5.18 17.69 6.90
C LEU A 63 -6.13 18.87 6.76
N ALA A 64 -7.42 18.58 6.51
CA ALA A 64 -8.46 19.59 6.39
C ALA A 64 -8.72 20.31 7.72
N TRP A 65 -8.80 19.57 8.83
CA TRP A 65 -9.08 20.11 10.16
C TRP A 65 -7.96 21.02 10.68
N PHE A 66 -6.70 20.63 10.45
CA PHE A 66 -5.54 21.40 10.89
C PHE A 66 -5.06 22.43 9.86
N GLY A 67 -5.71 22.54 8.70
CA GLY A 67 -5.33 23.48 7.64
C GLY A 67 -3.89 23.31 7.14
N ILE A 68 -3.36 22.08 7.18
CA ILE A 68 -1.94 21.80 6.90
C ILE A 68 -1.61 21.96 5.41
N LEU A 69 -2.57 21.65 4.55
CA LEU A 69 -2.48 21.84 3.11
C LEU A 69 -3.65 22.71 2.64
N SER A 70 -3.43 23.46 1.55
CA SER A 70 -4.49 24.22 0.87
C SER A 70 -5.50 23.33 0.12
N GLN A 71 -5.24 22.03 0.04
CA GLN A 71 -6.11 21.07 -0.63
C GLN A 71 -7.34 20.76 0.22
N SER A 72 -8.49 20.65 -0.43
CA SER A 72 -9.73 20.21 0.21
C SER A 72 -9.69 18.72 0.55
N PHE A 73 -10.52 18.27 1.49
CA PHE A 73 -10.69 16.84 1.79
C PHE A 73 -10.97 16.01 0.52
N VAL A 74 -11.85 16.51 -0.35
CA VAL A 74 -12.27 15.82 -1.59
C VAL A 74 -11.11 15.68 -2.58
N THR A 75 -10.16 16.61 -2.57
CA THR A 75 -8.97 16.57 -3.42
C THR A 75 -7.87 15.69 -2.82
N ALA A 76 -7.67 15.76 -1.50
CA ALA A 76 -6.62 15.03 -0.79
C ALA A 76 -6.95 13.53 -0.64
N TRP A 77 -8.22 13.20 -0.38
CA TRP A 77 -8.67 11.82 -0.12
C TRP A 77 -8.29 10.80 -1.19
N PRO A 78 -8.54 11.01 -2.49
CA PRO A 78 -8.15 10.05 -3.51
C PRO A 78 -6.62 9.92 -3.64
N LEU A 79 -5.86 10.99 -3.40
CA LEU A 79 -4.39 10.94 -3.43
C LEU A 79 -3.83 10.11 -2.28
N TRP A 80 -4.38 10.28 -1.08
CA TRP A 80 -4.02 9.44 0.07
C TRP A 80 -4.39 7.98 -0.16
N TRP A 81 -5.60 7.71 -0.63
CA TRP A 81 -6.04 6.33 -0.90
C TRP A 81 -5.15 5.63 -1.94
N ILE A 82 -4.81 6.29 -3.05
CA ILE A 82 -3.90 5.72 -4.07
C ILE A 82 -2.50 5.50 -3.51
N GLY A 83 -1.99 6.45 -2.73
CA GLY A 83 -0.66 6.35 -2.11
C GLY A 83 -0.56 5.16 -1.17
N ASP A 84 -1.52 5.03 -0.26
CA ASP A 84 -1.60 3.96 0.73
C ASP A 84 -1.82 2.59 0.04
N ALA A 85 -2.76 2.50 -0.91
CA ALA A 85 -2.99 1.29 -1.71
C ALA A 85 -1.71 0.83 -2.43
N THR A 86 -1.00 1.76 -3.06
CA THR A 86 0.27 1.45 -3.74
C THR A 86 1.34 1.01 -2.76
N GLY A 87 1.43 1.69 -1.61
CA GLY A 87 2.34 1.31 -0.52
C GLY A 87 2.08 -0.11 -0.04
N VAL A 88 0.82 -0.50 0.18
CA VAL A 88 0.46 -1.86 0.60
C VAL A 88 0.84 -2.89 -0.46
N LEU A 89 0.51 -2.66 -1.73
CA LEU A 89 0.81 -3.59 -2.83
C LEU A 89 2.29 -3.89 -2.98
N ILE A 90 3.15 -3.01 -2.51
CA ILE A 90 4.59 -3.11 -2.70
C ILE A 90 5.29 -3.53 -1.42
N VAL A 91 5.01 -2.86 -0.32
CA VAL A 91 5.69 -3.09 0.96
C VAL A 91 5.25 -4.41 1.58
N ALA A 92 3.96 -4.77 1.49
CA ALA A 92 3.48 -5.96 2.18
C ALA A 92 4.04 -7.28 1.60
N PRO A 93 4.14 -7.49 0.27
CA PRO A 93 4.80 -8.68 -0.28
C PRO A 93 6.27 -8.77 0.14
N LEU A 94 7.01 -7.66 0.09
CA LEU A 94 8.40 -7.60 0.54
C LEU A 94 8.51 -7.95 2.04
N ALA A 95 7.62 -7.41 2.86
CA ALA A 95 7.56 -7.71 4.29
C ALA A 95 7.25 -9.19 4.53
N LEU A 96 6.31 -9.79 3.78
CA LEU A 96 6.00 -11.22 3.87
C LEU A 96 7.20 -12.08 3.51
N VAL A 97 7.97 -11.74 2.48
CA VAL A 97 9.20 -12.44 2.09
C VAL A 97 10.23 -12.40 3.22
N VAL A 98 10.49 -11.21 3.79
CA VAL A 98 11.45 -11.03 4.89
C VAL A 98 11.01 -11.79 6.15
N LEU A 99 9.73 -11.69 6.51
CA LEU A 99 9.16 -12.36 7.69
C LEU A 99 9.18 -13.88 7.55
N HIS A 100 8.89 -14.42 6.36
CA HIS A 100 9.00 -15.85 6.09
C HIS A 100 10.46 -16.32 6.16
N SER A 101 11.41 -15.55 5.61
CA SER A 101 12.84 -15.85 5.70
C SER A 101 13.38 -15.84 7.13
N TRP A 102 12.81 -15.02 8.02
CA TRP A 102 13.18 -14.96 9.44
C TRP A 102 12.61 -16.11 10.27
N ARG A 103 11.42 -16.61 9.93
CA ARG A 103 10.67 -17.58 10.76
C ARG A 103 10.88 -19.06 10.38
N GLY A 104 11.47 -19.37 9.23
CA GLY A 104 11.71 -20.76 8.81
C GLY A 104 12.90 -20.89 7.87
N LYS A 105 13.63 -22.01 7.99
CA LYS A 105 14.83 -22.33 7.18
C LYS A 105 14.64 -21.96 5.70
N PRO A 106 15.65 -21.37 5.05
CA PRO A 106 15.51 -20.70 3.76
C PRO A 106 15.13 -21.71 2.69
N LYS A 107 13.98 -21.50 2.04
CA LYS A 107 13.61 -22.15 0.76
C LYS A 107 13.05 -21.14 -0.24
N LEU A 108 13.48 -19.89 -0.16
CA LEU A 108 13.29 -18.97 -1.28
C LEU A 108 14.35 -19.32 -2.31
N SER A 109 13.94 -19.59 -3.55
CA SER A 109 14.92 -19.78 -4.62
C SER A 109 15.65 -18.45 -4.87
N PRO A 110 16.92 -18.47 -5.33
CA PRO A 110 17.65 -17.26 -5.70
C PRO A 110 16.87 -16.39 -6.71
N THR A 111 16.05 -17.00 -7.55
CA THR A 111 15.15 -16.31 -8.49
C THR A 111 14.06 -15.49 -7.78
N GLN A 112 13.44 -16.00 -6.72
CA GLN A 112 12.42 -15.26 -5.96
C GLN A 112 13.00 -14.07 -5.19
N TRP A 113 14.23 -14.21 -4.68
CA TRP A 113 14.96 -13.09 -4.08
C TRP A 113 15.29 -12.00 -5.10
N MET A 114 15.66 -12.41 -6.32
CA MET A 114 15.95 -11.48 -7.40
C MET A 114 14.67 -10.78 -7.89
N GLU A 115 13.55 -11.48 -7.99
CA GLU A 115 12.24 -10.89 -8.29
C GLU A 115 11.82 -9.86 -7.24
N ALA A 116 11.92 -10.19 -5.95
CA ALA A 116 11.61 -9.26 -4.87
C ALA A 116 12.52 -8.02 -4.89
N PHE A 117 13.82 -8.20 -5.15
CA PHE A 117 14.78 -7.10 -5.24
C PHE A 117 14.51 -6.20 -6.45
N VAL A 118 14.20 -6.78 -7.61
CA VAL A 118 13.86 -6.03 -8.83
C VAL A 118 12.55 -5.26 -8.65
N LEU A 119 11.52 -5.88 -8.06
CA LEU A 119 10.26 -5.20 -7.74
C LEU A 119 10.47 -4.06 -6.74
N GLY A 120 11.32 -4.26 -5.73
CA GLY A 120 11.71 -3.22 -4.78
C GLY A 120 12.46 -2.05 -5.44
N LEU A 121 13.37 -2.33 -6.38
CA LEU A 121 14.08 -1.31 -7.16
C LEU A 121 13.15 -0.53 -8.08
N ILE A 122 12.24 -1.22 -8.77
CA ILE A 122 11.23 -0.59 -9.63
C ILE A 122 10.34 0.32 -8.78
N PHE A 123 9.94 -0.10 -7.58
CA PHE A 123 9.20 0.77 -6.67
C PHE A 123 9.98 2.00 -6.25
N LEU A 124 11.22 1.84 -5.79
CA LEU A 124 12.04 2.97 -5.37
C LEU A 124 12.24 3.96 -6.52
N ALA A 125 12.39 3.46 -7.75
CA ALA A 125 12.47 4.28 -8.94
C ALA A 125 11.15 5.02 -9.23
N VAL A 126 10.02 4.34 -9.22
CA VAL A 126 8.69 4.96 -9.44
C VAL A 126 8.35 5.97 -8.35
N ALA A 127 8.64 5.64 -7.09
CA ALA A 127 8.45 6.55 -5.95
C ALA A 127 9.36 7.78 -6.07
N ALA A 128 10.63 7.63 -6.44
CA ALA A 128 11.54 8.75 -6.68
C ALA A 128 11.12 9.62 -7.87
N LEU A 129 10.60 9.02 -8.95
CA LEU A 129 10.07 9.75 -10.11
C LEU A 129 8.76 10.49 -9.81
N SER A 130 7.91 9.92 -8.95
CA SER A 130 6.70 10.57 -8.46
C SER A 130 7.03 11.75 -7.53
N LEU A 131 7.93 11.53 -6.56
CA LEU A 131 8.37 12.54 -5.59
C LEU A 131 9.18 13.68 -6.22
N SER A 132 9.84 13.44 -7.36
CA SER A 132 10.55 14.47 -8.13
C SER A 132 9.63 15.34 -8.98
N GLY A 133 8.31 15.11 -8.94
CA GLY A 133 7.32 15.95 -9.63
C GLY A 133 7.23 15.72 -11.14
N TYR A 134 7.97 14.76 -11.69
CA TYR A 134 7.95 14.43 -13.12
C TYR A 134 6.71 13.65 -13.56
N LEU A 135 5.98 13.03 -12.64
CA LEU A 135 4.77 12.27 -12.92
C LEU A 135 3.57 12.79 -12.11
N PRO A 136 2.96 13.93 -12.48
CA PRO A 136 1.78 14.41 -11.78
C PRO A 136 0.53 13.55 -12.02
N PHE A 137 0.53 12.62 -12.99
CA PHE A 137 -0.68 11.91 -13.46
C PHE A 137 -0.52 10.43 -13.84
N ALA A 138 0.62 9.79 -13.56
CA ALA A 138 0.86 8.40 -14.02
C ALA A 138 -0.04 7.34 -13.36
N TYR A 139 -0.71 7.65 -12.25
CA TYR A 139 -1.60 6.71 -11.54
C TYR A 139 -2.98 6.52 -12.20
N ILE A 140 -3.37 7.33 -13.18
CA ILE A 140 -4.72 7.25 -13.78
C ILE A 140 -4.76 6.36 -15.05
N ILE A 141 -3.62 6.11 -15.72
CA ILE A 141 -3.63 5.58 -17.10
C ILE A 141 -3.14 4.12 -17.23
N MET A 142 -2.61 3.50 -16.16
CA MET A 142 -2.07 2.13 -16.27
C MET A 142 -3.11 0.97 -16.36
N PRO A 143 -4.30 1.03 -15.73
CA PRO A 143 -5.25 -0.09 -15.83
C PRO A 143 -5.79 -0.38 -17.25
N PRO A 144 -6.09 0.62 -18.12
CA PRO A 144 -6.59 0.35 -19.47
C PRO A 144 -5.53 -0.17 -20.45
N LEU A 145 -4.25 0.20 -20.28
CA LEU A 145 -3.18 -0.18 -21.21
C LEU A 145 -2.74 -1.65 -21.07
N LEU A 146 -2.94 -2.25 -19.89
CA LEU A 146 -2.72 -3.68 -19.69
C LEU A 146 -3.82 -4.56 -20.31
N TRP A 147 -4.94 -3.97 -20.76
CA TRP A 147 -6.02 -4.69 -21.44
C TRP A 147 -5.90 -4.62 -22.97
N ALA A 148 -5.00 -3.80 -23.51
CA ALA A 148 -4.86 -3.57 -24.95
C ALA A 148 -3.58 -4.17 -25.57
N ALA A 149 -2.80 -4.95 -24.79
CA ALA A 149 -1.58 -5.62 -25.23
C ALA A 149 -1.72 -7.15 -25.19
#